data_AF-A0A9D1JP15-F1
#
_entry.id   AF-A0A9D1JP15-F1
#
_cell.length_a   1.000
_cell.length_b   1.000
_cell.length_c   1.000
_cell.angle_alpha   90.00
_cell.angle_beta   90.00
_cell.angle_gamma   90.00
#
_symmetry.space_group_name_H-M   'P 1'
#
loop_
_entity.id
_entity.type
_entity.pdbx_description
1 polymer ?
#
loop_
_entity_poly.entity_id
_entity_poly.type
_entity_poly.pdbx_seq_one_letter_code
_entity_poly.pdbx_strand_id
1 'polypeptide(L)'
;MECPKCGLEIDDKTIVCPNCKKVLKVVCPVCKTINKGNTCKKCGYVIIGKCNKCGKINLTGDKKCKKCGFSTEQSVILNESNTDNFTALTIEFPNMSEMKVLLGSAKLLNKFKANLDKIIADIAKEAGVRRQLIGNTYMIRFYKDYTFNSTANTAMNTAIQILTEITKMNYRLTNKKNASVRCNMFLMKRTVQDDPYDINSGFNISMVNQSTDERSKLMNSFQVIV
;
A
#
# COMPACT_ATOMS: atom_id res chain seq x y z
N MET A 1 -4.19 -14.41 -26.55
CA MET A 1 -4.99 -13.16 -26.58
C MET A 1 -4.67 -12.41 -27.86
N GLU A 2 -5.53 -11.54 -28.36
CA GLU A 2 -5.23 -10.72 -29.54
C GLU A 2 -4.61 -9.37 -29.17
N CYS A 3 -3.67 -8.89 -30.00
CA CYS A 3 -3.09 -7.57 -29.83
C CYS A 3 -4.13 -6.48 -30.16
N PRO A 4 -4.47 -5.57 -29.22
CA PRO A 4 -5.47 -4.52 -29.42
C PRO A 4 -4.98 -3.34 -30.26
N LYS A 5 -4.05 -3.57 -31.20
CA LYS A 5 -3.57 -2.57 -32.16
C LYS A 5 -3.39 -3.17 -33.55
N CYS A 6 -2.97 -4.43 -33.63
CA CYS A 6 -2.68 -5.08 -34.91
C CYS A 6 -3.40 -6.43 -35.11
N GLY A 7 -4.24 -6.86 -34.16
CA GLY A 7 -5.00 -8.11 -34.27
C GLY A 7 -4.19 -9.41 -34.12
N LEU A 8 -2.86 -9.34 -34.11
CA LEU A 8 -2.01 -10.54 -33.99
C LEU A 8 -2.34 -11.34 -32.72
N GLU A 9 -2.54 -12.65 -32.88
CA GLU A 9 -2.64 -13.59 -31.78
C GLU A 9 -1.29 -13.73 -31.07
N ILE A 10 -1.30 -13.52 -29.76
CA ILE A 10 -0.10 -13.46 -28.91
C ILE A 10 -0.33 -14.26 -27.62
N ASP A 11 0.75 -14.84 -27.10
CA ASP A 11 0.73 -15.50 -25.78
C ASP A 11 0.31 -14.49 -24.71
N ASP A 12 -0.45 -14.93 -23.72
CA ASP A 12 -0.95 -14.02 -22.69
C ASP A 12 0.22 -13.41 -21.90
N LYS A 13 1.38 -14.06 -21.74
CA LYS A 13 2.55 -13.51 -21.04
C LYS A 13 3.30 -12.44 -21.84
N THR A 14 2.94 -12.21 -23.09
CA THR A 14 3.59 -11.21 -23.96
C THR A 14 3.51 -9.80 -23.35
N ILE A 15 4.67 -9.18 -23.13
CA ILE A 15 4.79 -7.83 -22.55
C ILE A 15 4.69 -6.76 -23.64
N VAL A 16 5.34 -6.99 -24.77
CA VAL A 16 5.36 -6.11 -25.94
C VAL A 16 4.96 -6.93 -27.15
N CYS A 17 4.00 -6.45 -27.93
CA CYS A 17 3.60 -7.13 -29.16
C CYS A 17 4.81 -7.26 -30.11
N PRO A 18 5.15 -8.48 -30.57
CA PRO A 18 6.32 -8.69 -31.41
C PRO A 18 6.19 -7.99 -32.77
N ASN A 19 4.97 -7.88 -33.29
CA ASN A 19 4.65 -7.22 -34.56
C ASN A 19 4.64 -5.69 -34.44
N CYS A 20 3.67 -5.11 -33.74
CA CYS A 20 3.46 -3.66 -33.75
C CYS A 20 4.18 -2.87 -32.63
N LYS A 21 4.99 -3.55 -31.80
CA LYS A 21 5.73 -3.01 -30.64
C LYS A 21 4.88 -2.29 -29.58
N LYS A 22 3.55 -2.47 -29.59
CA LYS A 22 2.67 -1.95 -28.53
C LYS A 22 3.03 -2.60 -27.20
N VAL A 23 3.22 -1.79 -26.16
CA VAL A 23 3.35 -2.26 -24.78
C VAL A 23 1.97 -2.73 -24.31
N LEU A 24 1.89 -4.00 -23.92
CA LEU A 24 0.65 -4.68 -23.51
C LEU A 24 0.59 -4.87 -22.00
N LYS A 25 1.75 -5.05 -21.39
CA LYS A 25 1.92 -5.20 -19.95
C LYS A 25 3.12 -4.37 -19.49
N VAL A 26 3.12 -4.00 -18.22
CA VAL A 26 4.20 -3.25 -17.61
C VAL A 26 4.72 -3.96 -16.37
N VAL A 27 6.04 -3.99 -16.23
CA VAL A 27 6.71 -4.57 -15.07
C VAL A 27 6.83 -3.49 -14.01
N CYS A 28 6.34 -3.77 -12.79
CA CYS A 28 6.51 -2.86 -11.67
C CYS A 28 8.01 -2.75 -11.31
N PRO A 29 8.59 -1.53 -11.26
CA PRO A 29 10.01 -1.38 -10.95
C PRO A 29 10.35 -1.79 -9.52
N VAL A 30 9.39 -1.67 -8.59
CA VAL A 30 9.52 -1.97 -7.16
C VAL A 30 9.49 -3.49 -6.90
N CYS A 31 8.38 -4.16 -7.25
CA CYS A 31 8.16 -5.57 -6.86
C CYS A 31 8.21 -6.56 -8.02
N LYS A 32 8.58 -6.11 -9.23
CA LYS A 32 8.70 -6.90 -10.48
C LYS A 32 7.44 -7.61 -10.96
N THR A 33 6.29 -7.36 -10.32
CA THR A 33 5.00 -7.93 -10.75
C THR A 33 4.64 -7.38 -12.13
N ILE A 34 4.14 -8.24 -13.01
CA ILE A 34 3.61 -7.87 -14.33
C ILE A 34 2.17 -7.39 -14.20
N ASN A 35 1.85 -6.23 -14.78
CA ASN A 35 0.55 -5.56 -14.66
C ASN A 35 -0.01 -5.22 -16.05
N LYS A 36 -1.34 -5.23 -16.19
CA LYS A 36 -2.05 -4.75 -17.39
C LYS A 36 -2.39 -3.26 -17.33
N GLY A 37 -2.32 -2.64 -16.15
CA GLY A 37 -2.66 -1.24 -15.92
C GLY A 37 -1.48 -0.42 -15.40
N ASN A 38 -1.75 0.87 -15.19
CA ASN A 38 -0.75 1.85 -14.79
C ASN A 38 -0.32 1.75 -13.32
N THR A 39 -1.07 1.03 -12.49
CA THR A 39 -0.78 0.84 -11.07
C THR A 39 -0.51 -0.64 -10.79
N CYS A 40 0.49 -0.91 -9.95
CA CYS A 40 0.86 -2.26 -9.61
C CYS A 40 -0.19 -2.94 -8.73
N LYS A 41 -0.74 -4.06 -9.20
CA LYS A 41 -1.73 -4.86 -8.45
C LYS A 41 -1.21 -5.48 -7.15
N LYS A 42 0.12 -5.60 -7.00
CA LYS A 42 0.75 -6.22 -5.82
C LYS A 42 1.21 -5.22 -4.77
N CYS A 43 1.69 -4.04 -5.16
CA CYS A 43 2.28 -3.07 -4.22
C CYS A 43 1.68 -1.66 -4.31
N GLY A 44 0.70 -1.41 -5.17
CA GLY A 44 0.06 -0.09 -5.30
C GLY A 44 0.93 1.00 -5.95
N TYR A 45 2.16 0.68 -6.35
CA TYR A 45 3.04 1.63 -7.05
C TYR A 45 2.45 2.07 -8.39
N VAL A 46 2.38 3.38 -8.65
CA VAL A 46 1.96 3.92 -9.94
C VAL A 46 3.14 3.82 -10.90
N ILE A 47 3.08 2.88 -11.84
CA ILE A 47 4.14 2.54 -12.79
C ILE A 47 4.24 3.56 -13.92
N ILE A 48 3.09 4.01 -14.41
CA ILE A 48 2.98 5.02 -15.47
C ILE A 48 2.13 6.18 -14.96
N GLY A 49 2.64 7.40 -15.07
CA GLY A 49 1.96 8.61 -14.65
C GLY A 49 2.05 9.72 -15.68
N LYS A 50 1.06 10.63 -15.66
CA LYS A 50 1.11 11.89 -16.40
C LYS A 50 1.95 12.88 -15.61
N CYS A 51 2.88 13.59 -16.24
CA CYS A 51 3.59 14.69 -15.60
C CYS A 51 2.57 15.79 -15.28
N ASN A 52 2.48 16.17 -14.00
CA ASN A 52 1.52 17.18 -13.56
C ASN A 52 1.82 18.57 -14.15
N LYS A 53 3.10 18.86 -14.44
CA LYS A 53 3.56 20.16 -15.00
C LYS A 53 3.32 20.31 -16.51
N CYS A 54 3.57 19.27 -17.32
CA CYS A 54 3.56 19.39 -18.80
C CYS A 54 2.68 18.36 -19.53
N GLY A 55 2.03 17.47 -18.79
CA GLY A 55 1.13 16.46 -19.33
C GLY A 55 1.76 15.29 -20.07
N LYS A 56 3.10 15.23 -20.20
CA LYS A 56 3.79 14.09 -20.82
C LYS A 56 3.60 12.81 -19.99
N ILE A 57 3.32 11.68 -20.63
CA ILE A 57 3.30 10.36 -19.98
C ILE A 57 4.74 9.90 -19.73
N ASN A 58 5.05 9.46 -18.52
CA ASN A 58 6.36 8.94 -18.12
C ASN A 58 6.22 7.62 -17.35
N LEU A 59 7.30 6.84 -17.34
CA LEU A 59 7.46 5.80 -16.31
C LEU A 59 7.79 6.51 -15.01
N THR A 60 7.04 6.23 -13.95
CA THR A 60 7.26 6.91 -12.67
C THR A 60 8.66 6.62 -12.12
N GLY A 61 9.18 5.41 -12.39
CA GLY A 61 10.53 5.01 -12.01
C GLY A 61 11.68 5.81 -12.66
N ASP A 62 11.40 6.61 -13.70
CA ASP A 62 12.42 7.48 -14.33
C ASP A 62 12.81 8.67 -13.43
N LYS A 63 12.11 8.89 -12.31
CA LYS A 63 12.27 9.97 -11.31
C LYS A 63 12.06 11.39 -11.84
N LYS A 64 12.37 11.68 -13.10
CA LYS A 64 12.21 12.98 -13.76
C LYS A 64 11.46 12.83 -15.08
N CYS A 65 10.62 13.81 -15.38
CA CYS A 65 9.90 13.87 -16.64
C CYS A 65 10.86 14.09 -17.81
N LYS A 66 10.76 13.26 -18.85
CA LYS A 66 11.62 13.34 -20.05
C LYS A 66 11.47 14.63 -20.86
N LYS A 67 10.37 15.38 -20.65
CA LYS A 67 10.10 16.64 -21.38
C LYS A 67 10.53 17.88 -20.60
N CYS A 68 10.19 17.98 -19.32
CA CYS A 68 10.38 19.20 -18.54
C CYS A 68 11.21 19.03 -17.25
N GLY A 69 11.75 17.83 -17.00
CA GLY A 69 12.59 17.54 -15.84
C GLY A 69 11.87 17.46 -14.49
N PHE A 70 10.57 17.75 -14.42
CA PHE A 70 9.78 17.74 -13.18
C PHE A 70 9.68 16.33 -12.56
N SER A 71 9.62 16.23 -11.24
CA SER A 71 9.56 14.95 -10.53
C SER A 71 8.34 14.11 -10.94
N THR A 72 8.59 12.86 -11.33
CA THR A 72 7.52 11.93 -11.71
C THR A 72 6.74 11.42 -10.50
N GLU A 73 7.41 11.24 -9.36
CA GLU A 73 6.77 10.82 -8.11
C GLU A 73 5.88 11.94 -7.54
N GLN A 74 6.38 13.19 -7.50
CA GLN A 74 5.55 14.33 -7.10
C GLN A 74 4.39 14.53 -8.07
N SER A 75 4.58 14.27 -9.37
CA SER A 75 3.46 14.30 -10.33
C SER A 75 2.36 13.31 -9.98
N VAL A 76 2.71 12.10 -9.52
CA VAL A 76 1.72 11.10 -9.11
C VAL A 76 0.89 11.62 -7.94
N ILE A 77 1.54 12.16 -6.90
CA ILE A 77 0.84 12.70 -5.73
C ILE A 77 -0.07 13.87 -6.14
N LEU A 78 0.47 14.84 -6.90
CA LEU A 78 -0.29 16.01 -7.36
C LEU A 78 -1.47 15.65 -8.27
N ASN A 79 -1.36 14.61 -9.09
CA ASN A 79 -2.48 14.16 -9.93
C ASN A 79 -3.58 13.47 -9.13
N GLU A 80 -3.25 12.92 -7.97
CA GLU A 80 -4.21 12.21 -7.14
C GLU A 80 -4.78 13.09 -6.03
N SER A 81 -4.10 14.18 -5.69
CA SER A 81 -4.39 15.07 -4.58
C SER A 81 -5.39 16.18 -4.92
N ASN A 82 -6.29 16.45 -3.98
CA ASN A 82 -7.18 17.61 -3.95
C ASN A 82 -6.71 18.67 -2.93
N THR A 83 -5.61 18.41 -2.19
CA THR A 83 -5.10 19.30 -1.15
C THR A 83 -3.57 19.22 -1.01
N ASP A 84 -2.92 20.32 -0.65
CA ASP A 84 -1.47 20.32 -0.49
C ASP A 84 -1.01 19.65 0.81
N ASN A 85 -1.88 19.62 1.82
CA ASN A 85 -1.62 19.03 3.14
C ASN A 85 -2.59 17.90 3.40
N PHE A 86 -2.08 16.70 3.63
CA PHE A 86 -2.89 15.52 3.84
C PHE A 86 -2.34 14.65 4.96
N THR A 87 -3.18 13.74 5.47
CA THR A 87 -2.75 12.71 6.42
C THR A 87 -2.26 11.47 5.67
N ALA A 88 -1.17 10.87 6.13
CA ALA A 88 -0.68 9.58 5.68
C ALA A 88 -0.74 8.57 6.85
N LEU A 89 -1.25 7.38 6.59
CA LEU A 89 -1.27 6.25 7.52
C LEU A 89 -0.20 5.25 7.10
N THR A 90 0.70 4.94 8.03
CA THR A 90 1.61 3.80 7.92
C THR A 90 1.11 2.64 8.75
N ILE A 91 1.32 1.41 8.28
CA ILE A 91 0.95 0.19 8.99
C ILE A 91 2.08 -0.82 8.89
N GLU A 92 2.52 -1.32 10.04
CA GLU A 92 3.60 -2.29 10.18
C GLU A 92 3.20 -3.48 11.04
N PHE A 93 3.71 -4.64 10.68
CA PHE A 93 3.45 -5.90 11.39
C PHE A 93 4.76 -6.48 11.92
N PRO A 94 5.25 -6.04 13.10
CA PRO A 94 6.61 -6.31 13.54
C PRO A 94 6.90 -7.79 13.79
N ASN A 95 5.91 -8.57 14.24
CA ASN A 95 6.07 -10.00 14.50
C ASN A 95 5.73 -10.91 13.30
N MET A 96 5.61 -10.35 12.10
CA MET A 96 5.19 -11.11 10.90
C MET A 96 6.16 -12.24 10.52
N SER A 97 7.45 -12.13 10.86
CA SER A 97 8.45 -13.18 10.68
C SER A 97 8.19 -14.39 11.58
N GLU A 98 7.83 -14.15 12.85
CA GLU A 98 7.52 -15.17 13.87
C GLU A 98 6.26 -15.96 13.51
N MET A 99 5.30 -15.32 12.82
CA MET A 99 4.07 -15.96 12.35
C MET A 99 4.31 -17.20 11.48
N LYS A 100 5.48 -17.33 10.82
CA LYS A 100 5.82 -18.53 10.06
C LYS A 100 5.82 -19.78 10.94
N VAL A 101 6.41 -19.67 12.14
CA VAL A 101 6.56 -20.77 13.09
C VAL A 101 5.18 -21.11 13.68
N LEU A 102 4.43 -20.09 14.10
CA LEU A 102 3.11 -20.25 14.71
C LEU A 102 2.06 -20.84 13.74
N LEU A 103 2.13 -20.47 12.45
CA LEU A 103 1.25 -21.01 11.41
C LEU A 103 1.70 -22.38 10.89
N GLY A 104 2.95 -22.77 11.13
CA GLY A 104 3.50 -24.09 10.77
C GLY A 104 3.91 -24.27 9.31
N SER A 105 3.68 -23.30 8.41
CA SER A 105 4.19 -23.39 7.03
C SER A 105 4.30 -22.04 6.32
N ALA A 106 5.20 -21.97 5.34
CA ALA A 106 5.33 -20.81 4.45
C ALA A 106 4.08 -20.60 3.57
N LYS A 107 3.40 -21.69 3.16
CA LYS A 107 2.17 -21.62 2.37
C LYS A 107 1.05 -20.93 3.15
N LEU A 108 0.86 -21.30 4.42
CA LEU A 108 -0.14 -20.68 5.29
C LEU A 108 0.22 -19.22 5.59
N LEU A 109 1.49 -18.92 5.86
CA LEU A 109 1.95 -17.54 6.04
C LEU A 109 1.66 -16.67 4.80
N ASN A 110 1.93 -17.17 3.60
CA ASN A 110 1.67 -16.43 2.37
C ASN A 110 0.17 -16.20 2.15
N LYS A 111 -0.68 -17.18 2.47
CA LYS A 111 -2.14 -17.02 2.44
C LYS A 111 -2.63 -16.00 3.47
N PHE A 112 -2.05 -16.02 4.67
CA PHE A 112 -2.33 -15.05 5.73
C PHE A 112 -1.95 -13.63 5.30
N LYS A 113 -0.72 -13.43 4.79
CA LYS A 113 -0.26 -12.15 4.25
C LYS A 113 -1.15 -11.64 3.11
N ALA A 114 -1.57 -12.52 2.21
CA ALA A 114 -2.47 -12.15 1.11
C ALA A 114 -3.86 -11.74 1.63
N ASN A 115 -4.39 -12.40 2.66
CA ASN A 115 -5.65 -12.00 3.28
C ASN A 115 -5.54 -10.65 4.00
N LEU A 116 -4.45 -10.43 4.72
CA LEU A 116 -4.16 -9.16 5.39
C LEU A 116 -4.01 -8.00 4.40
N ASP A 117 -3.23 -8.21 3.33
CA ASP A 117 -3.08 -7.25 2.24
C ASP A 117 -4.42 -6.90 1.59
N LYS A 118 -5.29 -7.91 1.39
CA LYS A 118 -6.63 -7.72 0.86
C LYS A 118 -7.51 -6.86 1.76
N ILE A 119 -7.55 -7.15 3.07
CA ILE A 119 -8.30 -6.34 4.05
C ILE A 119 -7.90 -4.86 3.95
N ILE A 120 -6.58 -4.58 3.98
CA ILE A 120 -6.06 -3.21 3.92
C ILE A 120 -6.38 -2.57 2.57
N ALA A 121 -6.26 -3.31 1.46
CA ALA A 121 -6.54 -2.81 0.12
C ALA A 121 -8.02 -2.49 -0.12
N ASP A 122 -8.92 -3.34 0.36
CA ASP A 122 -10.37 -3.16 0.21
C ASP A 122 -10.84 -1.95 1.03
N ILE A 123 -10.41 -1.82 2.29
CA ILE A 123 -10.77 -0.67 3.15
C ILE A 123 -10.17 0.64 2.60
N ALA A 124 -8.91 0.63 2.15
CA ALA A 124 -8.31 1.82 1.53
C ALA A 124 -9.09 2.27 0.28
N LYS A 125 -9.57 1.31 -0.51
CA LYS A 125 -10.38 1.57 -1.70
C LYS A 125 -11.75 2.16 -1.35
N GLU A 126 -12.39 1.70 -0.28
CA GLU A 126 -13.64 2.27 0.25
C GLU A 126 -13.46 3.74 0.64
N ALA A 127 -12.29 4.09 1.21
CA ALA A 127 -11.90 5.47 1.50
C ALA A 127 -11.46 6.28 0.24
N GLY A 128 -11.63 5.73 -0.97
CA GLY A 128 -11.31 6.41 -2.24
C GLY A 128 -9.80 6.56 -2.52
N VAL A 129 -8.96 5.91 -1.72
CA VAL A 129 -7.49 5.97 -1.82
C VAL A 129 -6.92 4.59 -2.15
N ARG A 130 -5.60 4.51 -2.25
CA ARG A 130 -4.91 3.23 -2.49
C ARG A 130 -3.92 2.96 -1.38
N ARG A 131 -3.75 1.68 -1.04
CA ARG A 131 -2.61 1.22 -0.27
C ARG A 131 -1.40 1.04 -1.17
N GLN A 132 -0.24 1.52 -0.75
CA GLN A 132 1.06 1.25 -1.34
C GLN A 132 1.89 0.42 -0.36
N LEU A 133 2.68 -0.53 -0.85
CA LEU A 133 3.64 -1.28 -0.05
C LEU A 133 5.06 -0.76 -0.32
N ILE A 134 5.72 -0.22 0.70
CA ILE A 134 7.08 0.31 0.65
C ILE A 134 7.92 -0.58 1.59
N GLY A 135 8.74 -1.46 1.00
CA GLY A 135 9.39 -2.52 1.78
C GLY A 135 8.34 -3.46 2.40
N ASN A 136 8.25 -3.47 3.73
CA ASN A 136 7.26 -4.24 4.49
C ASN A 136 6.17 -3.37 5.13
N THR A 137 6.21 -2.05 4.88
CA THR A 137 5.31 -1.07 5.48
C THR A 137 4.22 -0.69 4.49
N TYR A 138 2.97 -0.75 4.93
CA TYR A 138 1.86 -0.22 4.16
C TYR A 138 1.81 1.30 4.35
N MET A 139 1.58 2.02 3.26
CA MET A 139 1.41 3.46 3.22
C MET A 139 0.09 3.76 2.52
N ILE A 140 -0.81 4.47 3.21
CA ILE A 140 -2.08 4.96 2.66
C ILE A 140 -2.06 6.48 2.80
N ARG A 141 -2.31 7.20 1.71
CA ARG A 141 -2.27 8.67 1.69
C ARG A 141 -3.68 9.20 1.43
N PHE A 142 -4.18 10.01 2.36
CA PHE A 142 -5.55 10.56 2.36
C PHE A 142 -5.58 11.93 1.73
N TYR A 143 -5.26 12.02 0.44
CA TYR A 143 -5.16 13.30 -0.27
C TYR A 143 -6.42 13.64 -1.09
N LYS A 144 -7.49 12.86 -0.98
CA LYS A 144 -8.73 13.04 -1.78
C LYS A 144 -9.69 14.05 -1.19
N ASP A 145 -9.57 14.35 0.09
CA ASP A 145 -10.39 15.40 0.70
C ASP A 145 -9.80 16.78 0.41
N TYR A 146 -10.64 17.81 0.52
CA TYR A 146 -10.27 19.19 0.18
C TYR A 146 -9.62 19.96 1.34
N THR A 147 -9.77 19.47 2.58
CA THR A 147 -9.21 20.11 3.78
C THR A 147 -8.42 19.11 4.60
N PHE A 148 -7.34 19.58 5.23
CA PHE A 148 -6.51 18.74 6.10
C PHE A 148 -7.33 18.06 7.22
N ASN A 149 -8.25 18.79 7.85
CA ASN A 149 -9.12 18.22 8.90
C ASN A 149 -9.97 17.07 8.38
N SER A 150 -10.50 17.19 7.15
CA SER A 150 -11.22 16.08 6.51
C SER A 150 -10.28 14.91 6.24
N THR A 151 -9.07 15.15 5.73
CA THR A 151 -8.09 14.07 5.50
C THR A 151 -7.74 13.32 6.79
N ALA A 152 -7.64 14.04 7.92
CA ALA A 152 -7.34 13.46 9.21
C ALA A 152 -8.51 12.59 9.72
N ASN A 153 -9.75 13.07 9.57
CA ASN A 153 -10.95 12.32 9.93
C ASN A 153 -11.10 11.04 9.09
N THR A 154 -10.93 11.14 7.77
CA THR A 154 -10.97 9.97 6.87
C THR A 154 -9.87 8.97 7.23
N ALA A 155 -8.66 9.46 7.51
CA ALA A 155 -7.53 8.62 7.91
C ALA A 155 -7.78 7.90 9.24
N MET A 156 -8.33 8.61 10.23
CA MET A 156 -8.68 8.04 11.53
C MET A 156 -9.74 6.95 11.41
N ASN A 157 -10.83 7.23 10.69
CA ASN A 157 -11.91 6.27 10.46
C ASN A 157 -11.40 5.02 9.73
N THR A 158 -10.54 5.21 8.72
CA THR A 158 -9.90 4.09 7.99
C THR A 158 -9.00 3.28 8.92
N ALA A 159 -8.19 3.92 9.77
CA ALA A 159 -7.35 3.22 10.74
C ALA A 159 -8.18 2.37 11.71
N ILE A 160 -9.28 2.92 12.25
CA ILE A 160 -10.21 2.20 13.14
C ILE A 160 -10.83 0.99 12.43
N GLN A 161 -11.25 1.14 11.18
CA GLN A 161 -11.83 0.04 10.39
C GLN A 161 -10.82 -1.08 10.13
N ILE A 162 -9.59 -0.73 9.71
CA ILE A 162 -8.52 -1.70 9.51
C ILE A 162 -8.21 -2.42 10.83
N LEU A 163 -8.09 -1.67 11.92
CA LEU A 163 -7.83 -2.22 13.25
C LEU A 163 -8.93 -3.20 13.69
N THR A 164 -10.19 -2.86 13.41
CA THR A 164 -11.35 -3.71 13.72
C THR A 164 -11.28 -5.04 12.97
N GLU A 165 -11.00 -5.03 11.66
CA GLU A 165 -10.90 -6.26 10.87
C GLU A 165 -9.68 -7.12 11.26
N ILE A 166 -8.55 -6.48 11.57
CA ILE A 166 -7.37 -7.20 12.09
C ILE A 166 -7.67 -7.79 13.47
N THR A 167 -8.43 -7.10 14.32
CA THR A 167 -8.85 -7.61 15.63
C THR A 167 -9.74 -8.84 15.49
N LYS A 168 -10.73 -8.80 14.58
CA LYS A 168 -11.58 -9.97 14.27
C LYS A 168 -10.74 -11.15 13.77
N MET A 169 -9.73 -10.87 12.94
CA MET A 169 -8.80 -11.89 12.46
C MET A 169 -7.94 -12.46 13.60
N ASN A 170 -7.40 -11.61 14.47
CA ASN A 170 -6.62 -12.01 15.64
C ASN A 170 -7.43 -12.84 16.62
N TYR A 171 -8.69 -12.49 16.90
CA TYR A 171 -9.58 -13.29 17.74
C TYR A 171 -9.68 -14.74 17.23
N ARG A 172 -9.88 -14.92 15.91
CA ARG A 172 -9.92 -16.26 15.29
C ARG A 172 -8.58 -16.98 15.35
N LEU A 173 -7.47 -16.24 15.28
CA LEU A 173 -6.13 -16.78 15.26
C LEU A 173 -5.67 -17.22 16.66
N THR A 174 -5.94 -16.41 17.69
CA THR A 174 -5.68 -16.71 19.10
C THR A 174 -6.43 -17.98 19.50
N ASN A 175 -7.73 -18.06 19.20
CA ASN A 175 -8.55 -19.22 19.59
C ASN A 175 -8.10 -20.54 18.92
N LYS A 176 -7.48 -20.49 17.73
CA LYS A 176 -7.09 -21.69 16.97
C LYS A 176 -5.62 -22.08 17.11
N LYS A 177 -4.75 -21.10 17.34
CA LYS A 177 -3.29 -21.27 17.25
C LYS A 177 -2.54 -20.59 18.40
N ASN A 178 -3.25 -19.99 19.36
CA ASN A 178 -2.67 -19.17 20.43
C ASN A 178 -1.65 -18.14 19.89
N ALA A 179 -2.01 -17.50 18.77
CA ALA A 179 -1.14 -16.60 18.03
C ALA A 179 -1.89 -15.31 17.67
N SER A 180 -1.21 -14.17 17.71
CA SER A 180 -1.74 -12.88 17.26
C SER A 180 -0.73 -12.14 16.41
N VAL A 181 -1.21 -11.42 15.39
CA VAL A 181 -0.37 -10.45 14.67
C VAL A 181 -0.36 -9.14 15.44
N ARG A 182 0.82 -8.56 15.64
CA ARG A 182 0.98 -7.21 16.16
C ARG A 182 0.86 -6.22 15.03
N CYS A 183 0.22 -5.08 15.28
CA CYS A 183 0.03 -4.06 14.27
C CYS A 183 0.31 -2.68 14.87
N ASN A 184 1.29 -1.99 14.28
CA ASN A 184 1.65 -0.63 14.60
C ASN A 184 1.11 0.28 13.49
N MET A 185 0.37 1.31 13.86
CA MET A 185 -0.18 2.29 12.94
C MET A 185 0.28 3.70 13.34
N PHE A 186 0.76 4.48 12.36
CA PHE A 186 1.10 5.89 12.58
C PHE A 186 0.39 6.77 11.58
N LEU A 187 -0.30 7.80 12.07
CA LEU A 187 -0.85 8.88 11.28
C LEU A 187 0.14 10.04 11.28
N MET A 188 0.42 10.60 10.11
CA MET A 188 1.38 11.70 9.96
C MET A 188 0.82 12.75 9.03
N LYS A 189 1.01 14.03 9.37
CA LYS A 189 0.81 15.12 8.40
C LYS A 189 1.91 15.05 7.34
N ARG A 190 1.52 15.12 6.07
CA ARG A 190 2.40 15.16 4.91
C ARG A 190 1.97 16.26 3.94
N THR A 191 2.92 16.68 3.11
CA THR A 191 2.70 17.62 2.01
C THR A 191 2.99 16.96 0.66
N VAL A 192 2.51 17.59 -0.43
CA VAL A 192 2.80 17.11 -1.79
C VAL A 192 4.29 17.28 -2.19
N GLN A 193 5.05 18.05 -1.42
CA GLN A 193 6.48 18.30 -1.62
C GLN A 193 7.37 17.29 -0.88
N ASP A 194 6.85 16.65 0.18
CA ASP A 194 7.59 15.68 0.99
C ASP A 194 8.10 14.50 0.15
N ASP A 195 9.15 13.82 0.63
CA ASP A 195 9.58 12.55 0.03
C ASP A 195 8.49 11.49 0.24
N PRO A 196 7.86 10.96 -0.82
CA PRO A 196 6.81 9.94 -0.67
C PRO A 196 7.32 8.63 -0.06
N TYR A 197 8.63 8.41 -0.02
CA TYR A 197 9.25 7.22 0.55
C TYR A 197 9.73 7.41 1.98
N ASP A 198 9.61 8.62 2.55
CA ASP A 198 9.79 8.81 3.98
C ASP A 198 8.60 8.21 4.75
N ILE A 199 8.82 7.01 5.26
CA ILE A 199 7.88 6.26 6.08
C ILE A 199 8.18 6.39 7.58
N ASN A 200 9.23 7.12 7.96
CA ASN A 200 9.66 7.18 9.34
C ASN A 200 8.69 8.06 10.14
N SER A 201 8.08 7.47 11.17
CA SER A 201 7.24 8.21 12.11
C SER A 201 8.06 9.09 13.06
N GLY A 202 9.38 8.87 13.14
CA GLY A 202 10.25 9.51 14.14
C GLY A 202 10.10 8.92 15.54
N PHE A 203 9.22 7.94 15.73
CA PHE A 203 8.95 7.28 17.01
C PHE A 203 9.43 5.84 16.99
N ASN A 204 10.40 5.53 17.84
CA ASN A 204 10.89 4.16 18.01
C ASN A 204 10.12 3.48 19.14
N ILE A 205 8.92 2.97 18.85
CA ILE A 205 8.05 2.41 19.88
C ILE A 205 8.05 0.89 19.79
N SER A 206 8.58 0.28 20.85
CA SER A 206 8.46 -1.16 21.11
C SER A 206 7.30 -1.38 22.09
N MET A 207 6.37 -2.27 21.75
CA MET A 207 5.36 -2.70 22.72
C MET A 207 6.03 -3.53 23.83
N VAL A 208 6.21 -2.93 25.01
CA VAL A 208 6.95 -3.54 26.14
C VAL A 208 6.08 -4.47 26.99
N ASN A 209 4.74 -4.36 26.94
CA ASN A 209 3.88 -5.03 27.91
C ASN A 209 3.02 -6.16 27.32
N GLN A 210 3.33 -7.41 27.68
CA GLN A 210 2.58 -8.60 27.29
C GLN A 210 1.78 -9.12 28.49
N SER A 211 0.47 -8.94 28.46
CA SER A 211 -0.42 -9.62 29.40
C SER A 211 -0.47 -11.12 29.10
N THR A 212 -0.58 -11.95 30.14
CA THR A 212 -0.77 -13.40 30.02
C THR A 212 -2.21 -13.78 29.68
N ASP A 213 -3.17 -12.92 29.99
CA ASP A 213 -4.61 -13.12 29.76
C ASP A 213 -5.00 -12.93 28.28
N GLU A 214 -5.87 -13.80 27.75
CA GLU A 214 -6.22 -13.84 26.31
C GLU A 214 -6.95 -12.58 25.82
N ARG A 215 -7.86 -12.01 26.62
CA ARG A 215 -8.56 -10.76 26.25
C ARG A 215 -7.59 -9.59 26.24
N SER A 216 -6.72 -9.54 27.23
CA SER A 216 -5.70 -8.51 27.36
C SER A 216 -4.64 -8.59 26.25
N LYS A 217 -4.28 -9.80 25.78
CA LYS A 217 -3.38 -9.99 24.63
C LYS A 217 -3.92 -9.40 23.34
N LEU A 218 -5.23 -9.51 23.11
CA LEU A 218 -5.87 -8.95 21.91
C LEU A 218 -5.78 -7.42 21.91
N MET A 219 -6.04 -6.78 23.06
CA MET A 219 -5.98 -5.32 23.20
C MET A 219 -4.53 -4.80 23.16
N ASN A 220 -3.57 -5.55 23.73
CA ASN A 220 -2.16 -5.17 23.76
C ASN A 220 -1.39 -5.49 22.46
N SER A 221 -2.06 -6.03 21.43
CA SER A 221 -1.42 -6.33 20.14
C SER A 221 -1.39 -5.13 19.18
N PHE A 222 -1.96 -3.99 19.59
CA PHE A 222 -2.26 -2.88 18.72
C PHE A 222 -1.77 -1.56 19.30
N GLN A 223 -1.25 -0.71 18.41
CA GLN A 223 -0.93 0.67 18.74
C GLN A 223 -1.25 1.59 17.56
N VAL A 224 -1.97 2.67 17.84
CA VAL A 224 -2.22 3.77 16.91
C VAL A 224 -1.64 5.03 17.53
N ILE A 225 -0.74 5.69 16.80
CA ILE A 225 -0.12 6.95 17.21
C ILE A 225 -0.47 8.01 16.17
N VAL A 226 -0.81 9.20 16.65
CA VAL A 226 -1.37 10.32 15.87
C VAL A 226 -0.45 11.52 16.00
#